data_AF-A0A7W6C645-F1
#
_entry.id   AF-A0A7W6C645-F1
#
_cell.length_a   1.000
_cell.length_b   1.000
_cell.length_c   1.000
_cell.angle_alpha   90.00
_cell.angle_beta   90.00
_cell.angle_gamma   90.00
#
_symmetry.space_group_name_H-M   'P 1'
#
loop_
_entity.id
_entity.type
_entity.pdbx_description
1 polymer ?
#
loop_
_entity_poly.entity_id
_entity_poly.type
_entity_poly.pdbx_seq_one_letter_code
_entity_poly.pdbx_strand_id
1 'polypeptide(L)' 'MREGKLREIEKIAETIKGLAEPGMKPKALIDAVKNQHPQATKKEIARAAFLSVILTAEYDPEDTQALHDLAMETRDGDQD' A
#
# COMPACT_ATOMS: atom_id res chain seq x y z
N MET A 1 5.61 -20.12 -8.96
CA MET A 1 4.71 -18.99 -9.32
C MET A 1 4.25 -18.15 -8.12
N ARG A 2 3.91 -18.74 -6.96
CA ARG A 2 3.45 -17.96 -5.78
C ARG A 2 4.51 -17.05 -5.16
N GLU A 3 5.77 -17.50 -5.09
CA GLU A 3 6.88 -16.70 -4.54
C GLU A 3 7.18 -15.44 -5.36
N GLY A 4 7.16 -15.52 -6.70
CA GLY A 4 7.42 -14.35 -7.54
C GLY A 4 6.38 -13.26 -7.32
N LYS A 5 5.11 -13.64 -7.16
CA LYS A 5 4.02 -12.69 -6.89
C LYS A 5 4.11 -12.07 -5.49
N LEU A 6 4.56 -12.84 -4.50
CA LEU A 6 4.80 -12.31 -3.15
C LEU A 6 5.93 -11.27 -3.15
N ARG A 7 7.04 -11.58 -3.81
CA ARG A 7 8.18 -10.64 -3.94
C ARG A 7 7.81 -9.34 -4.62
N GLU A 8 6.91 -9.37 -5.61
CA GLU A 8 6.43 -8.14 -6.24
C GLU A 8 5.54 -7.33 -5.28
N ILE A 9 4.69 -7.98 -4.47
CA ILE A 9 3.90 -7.29 -3.45
C ILE A 9 4.81 -6.68 -2.37
N GLU A 10 5.89 -7.35 -1.98
CA GLU A 10 6.88 -6.83 -1.02
C GLU A 10 7.58 -5.58 -1.56
N LYS A 11 8.02 -5.58 -2.82
CA LYS A 11 8.62 -4.38 -3.45
C LYS A 11 7.65 -3.20 -3.53
N ILE A 12 6.39 -3.47 -3.84
CA ILE A 12 5.35 -2.43 -3.85
C ILE A 12 5.15 -1.91 -2.42
N ALA A 13 5.20 -2.77 -1.40
CA ALA A 13 5.04 -2.36 0.00
C ALA A 13 6.21 -1.48 0.47
N GLU A 14 7.45 -1.81 0.12
CA GLU A 14 8.62 -0.96 0.37
C GLU A 14 8.48 0.41 -0.30
N THR A 15 7.95 0.43 -1.53
CA THR A 15 7.69 1.67 -2.27
C THR A 15 6.61 2.52 -1.60
N ILE A 16 5.52 1.89 -1.16
CA ILE A 16 4.44 2.56 -0.42
C ILE A 16 5.01 3.19 0.87
N LYS A 17 5.83 2.46 1.62
CA LYS A 17 6.46 2.98 2.85
C LYS A 17 7.34 4.20 2.58
N GLY A 18 8.04 4.25 1.45
CA GLY A 18 8.87 5.41 1.08
C GLY A 18 8.10 6.60 0.49
N LEU A 19 6.85 6.40 0.06
CA LEU A 19 6.02 7.44 -0.57
C LEU A 19 4.92 7.96 0.34
N ALA A 20 4.49 7.18 1.34
CA ALA A 20 3.42 7.55 2.24
C ALA A 20 3.87 8.67 3.18
N GLU A 21 3.13 9.77 3.18
CA GLU A 21 3.33 10.91 4.08
C GLU A 21 2.04 11.18 4.87
N PRO A 22 2.13 11.68 6.11
CA PRO A 22 0.96 12.08 6.89
C PRO A 22 0.06 13.07 6.13
N GLY A 23 -1.23 12.78 6.03
CA GLY A 23 -2.20 13.61 5.31
C GLY A 23 -2.21 13.45 3.78
N MET A 24 -1.41 12.54 3.22
CA MET A 24 -1.45 12.21 1.79
C MET A 24 -2.78 11.55 1.41
N LYS A 25 -3.36 11.97 0.28
CA LYS A 25 -4.61 11.36 -0.22
C LYS A 25 -4.32 9.97 -0.82
N PRO A 26 -5.20 8.97 -0.60
CA PRO A 26 -5.06 7.63 -1.17
C PRO A 26 -4.78 7.62 -2.67
N LYS A 27 -5.51 8.44 -3.43
CA LYS A 27 -5.37 8.51 -4.88
C LYS A 27 -3.97 8.99 -5.29
N ALA A 28 -3.42 9.99 -4.58
CA ALA A 28 -2.08 10.50 -4.88
C ALA A 28 -1.01 9.43 -4.62
N LEU A 29 -1.16 8.65 -3.55
CA LEU A 29 -0.26 7.55 -3.25
C LEU A 29 -0.37 6.43 -4.30
N ILE A 30 -1.59 6.04 -4.70
CA ILE A 30 -1.80 5.03 -5.75
C ILE A 30 -1.17 5.47 -7.08
N ASP A 31 -1.35 6.74 -7.47
CA ASP A 31 -0.78 7.28 -8.70
C ASP A 31 0.76 7.32 -8.62
N ALA A 32 1.33 7.71 -7.48
CA ALA A 32 2.77 7.70 -7.24
C ALA A 32 3.36 6.27 -7.30
N VAL A 33 2.68 5.29 -6.70
CA VAL A 33 3.08 3.88 -6.75
C VAL A 33 3.00 3.35 -8.19
N LYS A 34 1.94 3.69 -8.93
CA LYS A 34 1.80 3.28 -10.34
C LYS A 34 2.86 3.88 -11.26
N ASN A 35 3.35 5.08 -10.96
CA ASN A 35 4.47 5.65 -11.71
C ASN A 35 5.75 4.81 -11.57
N GLN A 36 5.98 4.19 -10.41
CA GLN A 36 7.13 3.31 -10.17
C GLN A 36 6.86 1.84 -10.54
N HIS A 37 5.61 1.40 -10.44
CA HIS A 37 5.15 0.04 -10.74
C HIS A 37 3.98 0.06 -11.72
N PRO A 38 4.22 0.33 -13.03
CA PRO A 38 3.14 0.51 -14.01
C PRO A 38 2.24 -0.72 -14.20
N GLN A 39 2.78 -1.90 -13.91
CA GLN A 39 2.07 -3.19 -14.02
C GLN A 39 1.26 -3.55 -12.76
N ALA A 40 1.42 -2.79 -11.67
CA ALA A 40 0.74 -3.08 -10.42
C ALA A 40 -0.78 -2.83 -10.55
N THR A 41 -1.56 -3.87 -10.27
CA THR A 41 -3.01 -3.73 -10.19
C THR A 41 -3.40 -3.01 -8.90
N LYS A 42 -4.58 -2.35 -8.88
CA LYS A 42 -5.12 -1.73 -7.65
C LYS A 42 -5.18 -2.73 -6.48
N LYS A 43 -5.51 -3.99 -6.76
CA LYS A 43 -5.58 -5.07 -5.75
C LYS A 43 -4.21 -5.42 -5.19
N GLU A 44 -3.15 -5.37 -5.98
CA GLU A 44 -1.78 -5.59 -5.51
C GLU A 44 -1.28 -4.41 -4.68
N ILE A 45 -1.61 -3.18 -5.08
CA ILE A 45 -1.28 -1.97 -4.32
C ILE A 45 -1.98 -1.98 -2.95
N ALA A 46 -3.28 -2.30 -2.90
CA ALA A 46 -4.00 -2.40 -1.64
C ALA A 46 -3.41 -3.49 -0.71
N ARG A 47 -3.09 -4.68 -1.26
CA ARG A 47 -2.43 -5.76 -0.50
C ARG A 47 -1.06 -5.33 0.03
N ALA A 48 -0.28 -4.62 -0.79
CA ALA A 48 1.02 -4.11 -0.41
C ALA A 48 0.92 -3.01 0.66
N ALA A 49 -0.10 -2.15 0.61
CA ALA A 49 -0.38 -1.17 1.66
C ALA A 49 -0.71 -1.85 3.00
N PHE A 50 -1.58 -2.87 3.00
CA PHE A 50 -1.84 -3.67 4.20
C PHE A 50 -0.58 -4.35 4.73
N LEU A 51 0.23 -4.91 3.84
CA LEU A 51 1.51 -5.52 4.22
C LEU A 51 2.44 -4.48 4.86
N SER A 52 2.52 -3.26 4.32
CA SER A 52 3.34 -2.20 4.92
C SER A 52 2.83 -1.83 6.31
N VAL A 53 1.50 -1.73 6.54
CA VAL A 53 0.93 -1.51 7.89
C VAL A 53 1.43 -2.56 8.87
N ILE A 54 1.31 -3.85 8.51
CA ILE A 54 1.65 -4.96 9.40
C ILE A 54 3.14 -4.92 9.75
N LEU A 55 3.99 -4.61 8.77
CA LEU A 55 5.43 -4.51 8.97
C LEU A 55 5.85 -3.25 9.75
N THR A 56 5.10 -2.15 9.68
CA THR A 56 5.38 -0.92 10.45
C THR A 56 4.75 -0.93 11.84
N ALA A 57 3.67 -1.68 12.07
CA ALA A 57 3.01 -1.81 13.37
C ALA A 57 3.88 -2.45 14.44
N GLU A 58 4.93 -3.17 14.04
CA GLU A 58 5.96 -3.64 14.97
C GLU A 58 6.93 -2.53 15.44
N TYR A 59 6.90 -1.34 14.81
CA TYR A 59 7.94 -0.31 14.99
C TYR A 59 7.43 1.11 15.31
N ASP A 60 6.23 1.53 14.86
CA ASP A 60 5.70 2.88 15.16
C ASP A 60 4.14 2.96 15.09
N PRO A 61 3.45 3.34 16.18
CA PRO A 61 1.99 3.41 16.22
C PRO A 61 1.38 4.54 15.36
N GLU A 62 2.09 5.63 15.08
CA GLU A 62 1.53 6.74 14.27
C GLU A 62 1.48 6.38 12.77
N ASP A 63 2.53 5.76 12.24
CA ASP A 63 2.59 5.25 10.86
C ASP A 63 1.54 4.15 10.60
N THR A 64 1.24 3.36 11.63
CA THR A 64 0.26 2.28 11.58
C THR A 64 -1.15 2.78 11.31
N GLN A 65 -1.53 3.91 11.92
CA GLN A 65 -2.87 4.46 11.76
C GLN A 65 -3.09 5.01 10.35
N ALA A 66 -2.13 5.77 9.81
CA ALA A 66 -2.22 6.34 8.47
C ALA A 66 -2.33 5.26 7.38
N LEU A 67 -1.57 4.17 7.52
CA LEU A 67 -1.61 3.06 6.59
C LEU A 67 -2.90 2.22 6.74
N HIS A 68 -3.44 2.10 7.96
CA HIS A 68 -4.70 1.39 8.21
C HIS A 68 -5.88 2.07 7.52
N ASP A 69 -5.98 3.40 7.62
CA ASP A 69 -7.07 4.18 7.04
C ASP A 69 -7.07 4.08 5.50
N LEU A 70 -5.88 4.17 4.89
CA LEU A 70 -5.67 3.95 3.46
C LEU A 70 -6.17 2.58 2.99
N ALA A 71 -5.95 1.56 3.81
CA ALA A 71 -6.25 0.18 3.48
C ALA A 71 -7.77 -0.12 3.60
N MET A 72 -8.47 0.55 4.51
CA MET A 72 -9.94 0.50 4.59
C MET A 72 -10.62 1.22 3.42
N GLU A 73 -10.17 2.44 3.08
CA GLU A 73 -10.77 3.22 2.00
C GLU A 73 -10.58 2.56 0.61
N THR A 74 -9.49 1.84 0.42
CA THR A 74 -9.23 1.08 -0.82
C THR A 74 -10.01 -0.23 -0.91
N ARG A 75 -10.52 -0.77 0.21
CA ARG A 75 -11.35 -1.98 0.25
C ARG A 75 -12.81 -1.70 -0.11
N ASP A 76 -13.36 -0.58 0.34
CA ASP A 76 -14.78 -0.24 0.13
C ASP A 76 -15.06 0.43 -1.22
N GLY A 77 -14.03 0.86 -1.95
CA GLY A 77 -14.14 1.37 -3.33
C GLY A 77 -14.44 0.32 -4.42
N ASP A 78 -14.75 -0.92 -4.04
CA ASP A 78 -15.16 -2.03 -4.93
C ASP A 78 -16.67 -2.36 -4.80
N GLN A 79 -17.50 -1.43 -4.29
CA GLN A 79 -18.97 -1.51 -4.30
C GLN A 79 -19.60 -0.53 -5.30
N ASP A 80 -19.43 -0.78 -6.60
CA ASP A 80 -20.32 -0.33 -7.67
C ASP A 80 -20.36 -1.39 -8.79
#